data_AF-A0A9D7PPD8-F1
#
_entry.id   AF-A0A9D7PPD8-F1
#
_cell.length_a   1.000
_cell.length_b   1.000
_cell.length_c   1.000
_cell.angle_alpha   90.00
_cell.angle_beta   90.00
_cell.angle_gamma   90.00
#
_symmetry.space_group_name_H-M   'P 1'
#
loop_
_entity.id
_entity.type
_entity.pdbx_description
1 polymer ?
#
loop_
_entity_poly.entity_id
_entity_poly.type
_entity_poly.pdbx_seq_one_letter_code
_entity_poly.pdbx_strand_id
1 'polypeptide(L)'
;MGIYTVTYKEWDACVAAGRCRQHPRQSGLWRGDNKPVTFVSWGDVQHYAKWLSEKTEKNYRLPSEAEWEYAVRAGTVTARYWGDEIGIDNANCDGCSSRWDEELAPVGSFKPNPWGLYDTLGNVHQWTADCWHPDYNGAPDDGSAWDESGCRERVVRGGASMTDQRASRADYRVRMSADVTFSLLGFRLARDLE
;
A
#
# COMPACT_ATOMS: atom_id res chain seq x y z
N MET A 1 -4.92 7.46 -8.59
CA MET A 1 -4.45 6.38 -7.67
C MET A 1 -4.47 5.06 -8.44
N GLY A 2 -3.49 4.18 -8.25
CA GLY A 2 -3.48 2.84 -8.86
C GLY A 2 -4.74 2.06 -8.49
N ILE A 3 -5.24 1.17 -9.33
CA ILE A 3 -6.44 0.38 -8.98
C ILE A 3 -6.07 -0.68 -7.93
N TYR A 4 -4.94 -1.34 -8.15
CA TYR A 4 -4.35 -2.34 -7.27
C TYR A 4 -3.06 -1.84 -6.62
N THR A 5 -2.57 -2.55 -5.61
CA THR A 5 -1.16 -2.51 -5.21
C THR A 5 -0.28 -3.04 -6.34
N VAL A 6 0.97 -2.59 -6.40
CA VAL A 6 1.93 -3.08 -7.41
C VAL A 6 2.17 -4.57 -7.19
N THR A 7 2.14 -5.33 -8.26
CA THR A 7 2.27 -6.79 -8.26
C THR A 7 3.71 -7.24 -8.48
N TYR A 8 4.00 -8.51 -8.17
CA TYR A 8 5.30 -9.10 -8.50
C TYR A 8 5.59 -9.10 -10.00
N LYS A 9 4.59 -9.33 -10.86
CA LYS A 9 4.79 -9.27 -12.32
C LYS A 9 5.24 -7.89 -12.78
N GLU A 10 4.67 -6.83 -12.21
CA GLU A 10 5.04 -5.45 -12.51
C GLU A 10 6.41 -5.08 -11.93
N TRP A 11 6.73 -5.54 -10.71
CA TRP A 11 8.04 -5.37 -10.12
C TRP A 11 9.14 -6.08 -10.92
N ASP A 12 8.89 -7.32 -11.34
CA ASP A 12 9.83 -8.12 -12.12
C ASP A 12 10.15 -7.48 -13.47
N ALA A 13 9.23 -6.70 -14.06
CA ALA A 13 9.52 -5.91 -15.24
C ALA A 13 10.55 -4.78 -14.97
N CYS A 14 10.54 -4.18 -13.77
CA CYS A 14 11.56 -3.22 -13.34
C CYS A 14 12.91 -3.90 -13.08
N VAL A 15 12.88 -5.09 -12.47
CA VAL A 15 14.09 -5.91 -12.24
C VAL A 15 14.73 -6.32 -13.56
N ALA A 16 13.93 -6.81 -14.53
CA ALA A 16 14.41 -7.18 -15.86
C ALA A 16 14.99 -5.99 -16.63
N ALA A 17 14.56 -4.76 -16.33
CA ALA A 17 15.14 -3.54 -16.88
C ALA A 17 16.44 -3.11 -16.17
N GLY A 18 16.88 -3.82 -15.12
CA GLY A 18 18.06 -3.47 -14.33
C GLY A 18 17.87 -2.25 -13.43
N ARG A 19 16.61 -1.89 -13.11
CA ARG A 19 16.25 -0.65 -12.40
C ARG A 19 15.79 -0.87 -10.97
N CYS A 20 15.29 -2.07 -10.66
CA CYS A 20 14.88 -2.46 -9.31
C CYS A 20 15.71 -3.63 -8.80
N ARG A 21 15.82 -3.74 -7.47
CA ARG A 21 16.53 -4.85 -6.82
C ARG A 21 15.76 -6.15 -6.98
N GLN A 22 16.50 -7.22 -7.22
CA GLN A 22 15.96 -8.57 -7.16
C GLN A 22 15.77 -8.98 -5.70
N HIS A 23 14.57 -9.39 -5.33
CA HIS A 23 14.31 -9.94 -3.99
C HIS A 23 14.69 -11.42 -3.93
N PRO A 24 14.95 -11.96 -2.72
CA PRO A 24 15.14 -13.39 -2.52
C PRO A 24 13.98 -14.17 -3.15
N ARG A 25 14.27 -15.32 -3.75
CA ARG A 25 13.23 -16.18 -4.31
C ARG A 25 12.28 -16.61 -3.20
N GLN A 26 11.06 -16.10 -3.28
CA GLN A 26 9.93 -16.53 -2.47
C GLN A 26 9.03 -17.41 -3.33
N SER A 27 8.27 -18.32 -2.70
CA SER A 27 7.34 -19.20 -3.40
C SER A 27 6.05 -19.38 -2.62
N GLY A 28 5.01 -19.83 -3.31
CA GLY A 28 3.72 -20.18 -2.70
C GLY A 28 3.01 -18.98 -2.09
N LEU A 29 2.80 -19.04 -0.78
CA LEU A 29 1.93 -18.13 0.00
C LEU A 29 2.25 -16.65 -0.23
N TRP A 30 3.53 -16.30 -0.42
CA TRP A 30 4.00 -14.91 -0.47
C TRP A 30 4.25 -14.36 -1.87
N ARG A 31 4.32 -15.20 -2.93
CA ARG A 31 4.72 -14.74 -4.26
C ARG A 31 3.95 -15.43 -5.38
N GLY A 32 3.46 -14.61 -6.29
CA GLY A 32 2.88 -15.00 -7.57
C GLY A 32 2.67 -13.76 -8.42
N ASP A 33 2.57 -13.92 -9.75
CA ASP A 33 2.51 -12.80 -10.71
C ASP A 33 1.48 -11.73 -10.34
N ASN A 34 0.30 -12.16 -9.86
CA ASN A 34 -0.81 -11.27 -9.50
C ASN A 34 -0.90 -11.01 -7.99
N LYS A 35 0.07 -11.46 -7.18
CA LYS A 35 0.14 -11.10 -5.76
C LYS A 35 0.88 -9.76 -5.60
N PRO A 36 0.56 -8.96 -4.57
CA PRO A 36 1.28 -7.72 -4.30
C PRO A 36 2.77 -7.98 -4.11
N VAL A 37 3.62 -7.11 -4.65
CA VAL A 37 5.05 -7.14 -4.34
C VAL A 37 5.25 -6.76 -2.87
N THR A 38 6.05 -7.55 -2.17
CA THR A 38 6.47 -7.28 -0.79
C THR A 38 7.99 -7.37 -0.67
N PHE A 39 8.52 -7.15 0.54
CA PHE A 39 9.96 -7.02 0.81
C PHE A 39 10.62 -5.80 0.15
N VAL A 40 9.84 -4.74 -0.09
CA VAL A 40 10.32 -3.48 -0.66
C VAL A 40 10.46 -2.41 0.42
N SER A 41 11.62 -1.75 0.47
CA SER A 41 11.80 -0.60 1.37
C SER A 41 11.15 0.65 0.77
N TRP A 42 11.00 1.70 1.56
CA TRP A 42 10.47 2.96 1.03
C TRP A 42 11.33 3.48 -0.13
N GLY A 43 12.67 3.38 -0.01
CA GLY A 43 13.62 3.76 -1.07
C GLY A 43 13.52 2.89 -2.33
N ASP A 44 13.24 1.58 -2.18
CA ASP A 44 12.98 0.71 -3.32
C ASP A 44 11.75 1.15 -4.11
N VAL A 45 10.70 1.56 -3.41
CA VAL A 45 9.49 2.07 -4.03
C VAL A 45 9.76 3.37 -4.80
N GLN A 46 10.57 4.27 -4.25
CA GLN A 46 10.96 5.50 -4.97
C GLN A 46 11.72 5.19 -6.26
N HIS A 47 12.64 4.21 -6.25
CA HIS A 47 13.33 3.78 -7.47
C HIS A 47 12.37 3.19 -8.50
N TYR A 48 11.41 2.38 -8.07
CA TYR A 48 10.36 1.84 -8.94
C TYR A 48 9.49 2.94 -9.54
N ALA A 49 9.01 3.87 -8.73
CA ALA A 49 8.20 5.00 -9.17
C ALA A 49 8.95 5.85 -10.19
N LYS A 50 10.22 6.20 -9.91
CA LYS A 50 11.09 6.93 -10.83
C LYS A 50 11.26 6.19 -12.16
N TRP A 51 11.56 4.89 -12.13
CA TRP A 51 11.70 4.09 -13.34
C TRP A 51 10.41 4.07 -14.17
N LEU A 52 9.26 3.87 -13.51
CA LEU A 52 7.97 3.85 -14.19
C LEU A 52 7.67 5.21 -14.81
N SER A 53 7.98 6.30 -14.12
CA SER A 53 7.86 7.66 -14.62
C SER A 53 8.69 7.90 -15.87
N GLU A 54 9.98 7.54 -15.84
CA GLU A 54 10.89 7.63 -16.99
C GLU A 54 10.40 6.79 -18.18
N LYS A 55 9.90 5.58 -17.91
CA LYS A 55 9.45 4.63 -18.93
C LYS A 55 8.16 5.07 -19.64
N THR A 56 7.32 5.83 -18.95
CA THR A 56 5.96 6.18 -19.43
C THR A 56 5.79 7.65 -19.73
N GLU A 57 6.79 8.48 -19.41
CA GLU A 57 6.74 9.95 -19.52
C GLU A 57 5.56 10.52 -18.71
N LYS A 58 5.29 9.95 -17.53
CA LYS A 58 4.25 10.40 -16.60
C LYS A 58 4.79 10.49 -15.20
N ASN A 59 4.19 11.32 -14.34
CA ASN A 59 4.67 11.47 -12.96
C ASN A 59 4.01 10.45 -12.03
N TYR A 60 4.71 9.36 -11.73
CA TYR A 60 4.34 8.37 -10.72
C TYR A 60 5.10 8.60 -9.41
N ARG A 61 4.41 8.40 -8.29
CA ARG A 61 4.94 8.59 -6.92
C ARG A 61 4.17 7.73 -5.92
N LEU A 62 4.68 7.63 -4.69
CA LEU A 62 3.83 7.23 -3.57
C LEU A 62 2.73 8.28 -3.35
N PRO A 63 1.51 7.86 -2.97
CA PRO A 63 0.52 8.81 -2.49
C PRO A 63 0.98 9.44 -1.18
N SER A 64 0.53 10.66 -0.90
CA SER A 64 0.57 11.16 0.47
C SER A 64 -0.34 10.31 1.35
N GLU A 65 -0.13 10.39 2.66
CA GLU A 65 -0.99 9.79 3.66
C GLU A 65 -2.43 10.29 3.49
N ALA A 66 -2.60 11.59 3.28
CA ALA A 66 -3.89 12.23 3.08
C ALA A 66 -4.59 11.71 1.80
N GLU A 67 -3.87 11.65 0.68
CA GLU A 67 -4.39 11.07 -0.57
C GLU A 67 -4.77 9.60 -0.41
N TRP A 68 -3.96 8.83 0.33
CA TRP A 68 -4.24 7.43 0.58
C TRP A 68 -5.54 7.28 1.35
N GLU A 69 -5.71 7.98 2.47
CA GLU A 69 -6.93 7.87 3.29
C GLU A 69 -8.17 8.36 2.54
N TYR A 70 -8.05 9.49 1.83
CA TYR A 70 -9.14 10.02 1.00
C TYR A 70 -9.59 8.99 -0.06
N ALA A 71 -8.62 8.37 -0.74
CA ALA A 71 -8.86 7.34 -1.75
C ALA A 71 -9.46 6.07 -1.15
N VAL A 72 -9.02 5.63 0.03
CA VAL A 72 -9.56 4.45 0.72
C VAL A 72 -10.99 4.67 1.15
N ARG A 73 -11.30 5.83 1.75
CA ARG A 73 -12.64 6.21 2.20
C ARG A 73 -13.62 6.33 1.04
N ALA A 74 -13.19 6.87 -0.10
CA ALA A 74 -14.03 7.00 -1.30
C ALA A 74 -15.45 7.57 -1.00
N GLY A 75 -15.51 8.57 -0.11
CA GLY A 75 -16.75 9.22 0.33
C GLY A 75 -17.40 8.68 1.61
N THR A 76 -16.91 7.58 2.19
CA THR A 76 -17.44 7.03 3.45
C THR A 76 -16.77 7.64 4.68
N VAL A 77 -17.50 7.73 5.80
CA VAL A 77 -17.00 8.24 7.09
C VAL A 77 -16.82 7.14 8.16
N THR A 78 -17.16 5.90 7.84
CA THR A 78 -17.04 4.73 8.70
C THR A 78 -15.58 4.25 8.83
N ALA A 79 -15.36 3.28 9.72
CA ALA A 79 -14.04 2.67 9.92
C ALA A 79 -13.43 2.03 8.66
N ARG A 80 -14.27 1.35 7.87
CA ARG A 80 -13.93 0.78 6.55
C ARG A 80 -14.92 1.31 5.53
N TYR A 81 -14.55 1.26 4.25
CA TYR A 81 -15.43 1.71 3.17
C TYR A 81 -16.69 0.86 3.01
N TRP A 82 -16.75 -0.32 3.65
CA TRP A 82 -17.92 -1.20 3.67
C TRP A 82 -18.72 -1.12 4.98
N GLY A 83 -18.33 -0.29 5.95
CA GLY A 83 -19.01 -0.13 7.24
C GLY A 83 -18.06 -0.16 8.44
N ASP A 84 -18.64 -0.16 9.64
CA ASP A 84 -17.86 -0.19 10.89
C ASP A 84 -17.44 -1.59 11.31
N GLU A 85 -18.27 -2.58 11.02
CA GLU A 85 -17.99 -3.99 11.30
C GLU A 85 -17.01 -4.59 10.29
N ILE A 86 -16.20 -5.57 10.74
CA ILE A 86 -15.26 -6.26 9.85
C ILE A 86 -15.99 -7.07 8.78
N GLY A 87 -17.08 -7.76 9.16
CA GLY A 87 -17.80 -8.69 8.30
C GLY A 87 -17.00 -9.96 8.00
N ILE A 88 -17.37 -10.64 6.92
CA ILE A 88 -16.74 -11.88 6.46
C ILE A 88 -16.25 -11.64 5.04
N ASP A 89 -15.00 -12.01 4.75
CA ASP A 89 -14.43 -12.02 3.40
C ASP A 89 -14.48 -10.66 2.69
N ASN A 90 -14.39 -9.56 3.47
CA ASN A 90 -14.33 -8.19 2.94
C ASN A 90 -12.89 -7.72 2.68
N ALA A 91 -11.91 -8.34 3.34
CA ALA A 91 -10.49 -8.05 3.21
C ALA A 91 -9.67 -9.29 3.60
N ASN A 92 -8.37 -9.26 3.34
CA ASN A 92 -7.43 -10.28 3.81
C ASN A 92 -6.71 -9.78 5.07
N CYS A 93 -7.02 -10.36 6.22
CA CYS A 93 -6.43 -10.01 7.52
C CYS A 93 -6.68 -11.12 8.55
N ASP A 94 -5.97 -11.12 9.68
CA ASP A 94 -6.26 -12.04 10.78
C ASP A 94 -7.62 -11.71 11.42
N GLY A 95 -8.56 -12.66 11.34
CA GLY A 95 -9.95 -12.51 11.78
C GLY A 95 -10.92 -12.04 10.70
N CYS A 96 -10.47 -11.76 9.47
CA CYS A 96 -11.35 -11.36 8.36
C CYS A 96 -12.21 -12.51 7.82
N SER A 97 -11.92 -13.76 8.19
CA SER A 97 -12.62 -14.96 7.70
C SER A 97 -12.52 -15.12 6.18
N SER A 98 -11.38 -14.76 5.60
CA SER A 98 -11.11 -15.00 4.18
C SER A 98 -10.36 -16.32 4.00
N ARG A 99 -10.46 -16.91 2.82
CA ARG A 99 -9.67 -18.11 2.48
C ARG A 99 -8.16 -17.86 2.39
N TRP A 100 -7.74 -16.60 2.45
CA TRP A 100 -6.36 -16.15 2.29
C TRP A 100 -5.75 -15.66 3.61
N ASP A 101 -6.38 -15.87 4.77
CA ASP A 101 -5.97 -15.25 6.03
C ASP A 101 -4.51 -15.57 6.46
N GLU A 102 -3.92 -16.65 5.93
CA GLU A 102 -2.53 -17.09 6.18
C GLU A 102 -1.57 -16.83 5.00
N GLU A 103 -2.02 -16.14 3.93
CA GLU A 103 -1.20 -15.84 2.75
C GLU A 103 -1.58 -14.54 2.05
N LEU A 104 -0.82 -14.12 1.04
CA LEU A 104 -1.21 -12.95 0.23
C LEU A 104 -2.29 -13.35 -0.78
N ALA A 105 -3.37 -12.60 -0.86
CA ALA A 105 -4.37 -12.82 -1.91
C ALA A 105 -3.86 -12.22 -3.23
N PRO A 106 -4.17 -12.82 -4.39
CA PRO A 106 -4.06 -12.11 -5.66
C PRO A 106 -4.81 -10.78 -5.60
N VAL A 107 -4.26 -9.73 -6.19
CA VAL A 107 -4.91 -8.41 -6.21
C VAL A 107 -6.28 -8.50 -6.87
N GLY A 108 -7.25 -7.75 -6.34
CA GLY A 108 -8.63 -7.76 -6.80
C GLY A 108 -9.46 -8.96 -6.31
N SER A 109 -9.00 -9.68 -5.28
CA SER A 109 -9.75 -10.82 -4.73
C SER A 109 -10.99 -10.41 -3.92
N PHE A 110 -11.02 -9.17 -3.43
CA PHE A 110 -12.10 -8.63 -2.60
C PHE A 110 -12.91 -7.58 -3.37
N LYS A 111 -14.07 -7.19 -2.82
CA LYS A 111 -14.87 -6.11 -3.43
C LYS A 111 -14.07 -4.80 -3.42
N PRO A 112 -14.18 -3.97 -4.46
CA PRO A 112 -13.55 -2.66 -4.43
C PRO A 112 -14.33 -1.68 -3.55
N ASN A 113 -13.68 -0.57 -3.20
CA ASN A 113 -14.37 0.57 -2.62
C ASN A 113 -15.24 1.31 -3.67
N PRO A 114 -16.06 2.30 -3.27
CA PRO A 114 -16.94 3.04 -4.19
C PRO A 114 -16.25 3.71 -5.39
N TRP A 115 -14.94 3.91 -5.37
CA TRP A 115 -14.16 4.46 -6.49
C TRP A 115 -13.47 3.39 -7.34
N GLY A 116 -13.73 2.11 -7.08
CA GLY A 116 -13.16 1.01 -7.85
C GLY A 116 -11.73 0.64 -7.42
N LEU A 117 -11.26 1.07 -6.25
CA LEU A 117 -9.95 0.70 -5.73
C LEU A 117 -10.05 -0.60 -4.93
N TYR A 118 -9.12 -1.52 -5.20
CA TYR A 118 -9.08 -2.84 -4.58
C TYR A 118 -7.96 -2.92 -3.54
N ASP A 119 -8.17 -3.81 -2.56
CA ASP A 119 -7.18 -4.17 -1.54
C ASP A 119 -6.59 -2.93 -0.84
N THR A 120 -7.40 -1.90 -0.64
CA THR A 120 -7.00 -0.69 0.07
C THR A 120 -6.97 -0.91 1.58
N LEU A 121 -7.68 -1.92 2.08
CA LEU A 121 -7.62 -2.40 3.46
C LEU A 121 -7.32 -3.89 3.45
N GLY A 122 -6.32 -4.33 4.20
CA GLY A 122 -5.81 -5.70 4.23
C GLY A 122 -4.86 -6.07 3.10
N ASN A 123 -4.58 -7.36 2.97
CA ASN A 123 -3.61 -7.99 2.04
C ASN A 123 -2.15 -7.58 2.32
N VAL A 124 -1.78 -6.33 2.08
CA VAL A 124 -0.46 -5.76 2.43
C VAL A 124 -0.59 -4.37 3.02
N HIS A 125 0.27 -4.10 3.98
CA HIS A 125 0.60 -2.77 4.45
C HIS A 125 1.17 -1.95 3.29
N GLN A 126 0.86 -0.67 3.24
CA GLN A 126 1.17 0.18 2.08
C GLN A 126 2.00 1.38 2.51
N TRP A 127 3.20 1.49 1.93
CA TRP A 127 4.01 2.70 2.05
C TRP A 127 3.24 3.95 1.56
N THR A 128 3.43 5.06 2.26
CA THR A 128 3.02 6.40 1.83
C THR A 128 4.25 7.33 1.77
N ALA A 129 4.11 8.51 1.17
CA ALA A 129 5.22 9.46 1.05
C ALA A 129 5.62 10.08 2.41
N ASP A 130 4.67 10.21 3.33
CA ASP A 130 4.78 11.04 4.53
C ASP A 130 5.77 10.51 5.55
N CYS A 131 6.40 11.45 6.25
CA CYS A 131 7.11 11.17 7.47
C CYS A 131 6.14 10.83 8.59
N TRP A 132 6.63 10.04 9.54
CA TRP A 132 5.85 9.75 10.72
C TRP A 132 5.80 10.96 11.67
N HIS A 133 4.59 11.39 12.00
CA HIS A 133 4.30 12.33 13.08
C HIS A 133 3.34 11.68 14.08
N PRO A 134 3.52 11.93 15.40
CA PRO A 134 2.71 11.30 16.44
C PRO A 134 1.24 11.75 16.43
N ASP A 135 0.96 12.92 15.87
CA ASP A 135 -0.36 13.51 15.73
C ASP A 135 -0.46 14.33 14.43
N TYR A 136 -1.59 15.01 14.22
CA TYR A 136 -1.86 15.82 13.03
C TYR A 136 -1.72 17.34 13.27
N ASN A 137 -1.08 17.76 14.38
CA ASN A 137 -0.88 19.18 14.65
C ASN A 137 0.10 19.79 13.65
N GLY A 138 -0.40 20.64 12.74
CA GLY A 138 0.41 21.24 11.68
C GLY A 138 0.52 20.38 10.42
N ALA A 139 -0.30 19.34 10.29
CA ALA A 139 -0.41 18.57 9.06
C ALA A 139 -0.86 19.46 7.88
N PRO A 140 -0.35 19.24 6.65
CA PRO A 140 -0.87 19.91 5.46
C PRO A 140 -2.36 19.64 5.25
N ASP A 141 -3.11 20.65 4.79
CA ASP A 141 -4.55 20.57 4.50
C ASP A 141 -4.87 20.55 2.99
N ASP A 142 -3.84 20.54 2.14
CA ASP A 142 -3.93 20.56 0.68
C ASP A 142 -3.70 19.18 0.03
N GLY A 143 -3.52 18.14 0.85
CA GLY A 143 -3.25 16.78 0.39
C GLY A 143 -1.79 16.52 0.02
N SER A 144 -0.89 17.50 0.15
CA SER A 144 0.55 17.28 0.00
C SER A 144 1.08 16.33 1.08
N ALA A 145 2.17 15.64 0.77
CA ALA A 145 2.83 14.78 1.74
C ALA A 145 3.48 15.61 2.85
N TRP A 146 3.26 15.20 4.11
CA TRP A 146 3.96 15.77 5.26
C TRP A 146 5.37 15.18 5.35
N ASP A 147 6.26 15.68 4.49
CA ASP A 147 7.64 15.21 4.37
C ASP A 147 8.64 16.19 5.01
N GLU A 148 9.76 15.65 5.50
CA GLU A 148 10.81 16.40 6.17
C GLU A 148 12.20 15.93 5.72
N SER A 149 13.14 16.88 5.64
CA SER A 149 14.52 16.55 5.29
C SER A 149 15.15 15.62 6.33
N GLY A 150 15.78 14.53 5.86
CA GLY A 150 16.48 13.57 6.72
C GLY A 150 15.57 12.58 7.47
N CYS A 151 14.28 12.56 7.13
CA CYS A 151 13.28 11.66 7.70
C CYS A 151 13.61 10.18 7.49
N ARG A 152 13.55 9.42 8.58
CA ARG A 152 13.87 7.97 8.63
C ARG A 152 12.69 7.08 8.97
N GLU A 153 11.59 7.66 9.44
CA GLU A 153 10.39 6.95 9.84
C GLU A 153 9.25 7.42 8.94
N ARG A 154 8.58 6.49 8.28
CA ARG A 154 7.55 6.75 7.28
C ARG A 154 6.22 6.18 7.74
N VAL A 155 5.15 6.76 7.23
CA VAL A 155 3.80 6.28 7.50
C VAL A 155 3.47 5.10 6.58
N VAL A 156 2.93 4.06 7.21
CA VAL A 156 2.38 2.87 6.56
C VAL A 156 0.90 2.74 6.91
N ARG A 157 0.09 2.36 5.93
CA ARG A 157 -1.38 2.31 6.03
C ARG A 157 -1.96 0.96 5.59
N GLY A 158 -3.23 0.72 5.93
CA GLY A 158 -4.07 -0.31 5.29
C GLY A 158 -4.25 -1.61 6.07
N GLY A 159 -3.30 -2.00 6.92
CA GLY A 159 -3.30 -3.36 7.47
C GLY A 159 -2.84 -4.38 6.41
N ALA A 160 -2.69 -5.64 6.81
CA ALA A 160 -2.23 -6.70 5.91
C ALA A 160 -2.84 -8.05 6.26
N SER A 161 -2.59 -9.05 5.42
CA SER A 161 -2.76 -10.46 5.78
C SER A 161 -2.04 -10.76 7.10
N MET A 162 -2.57 -11.69 7.90
CA MET A 162 -2.07 -12.06 9.24
C MET A 162 -1.91 -10.90 10.25
N THR A 163 -2.29 -9.67 9.91
CA THR A 163 -2.39 -8.58 10.87
C THR A 163 -3.80 -8.55 11.43
N ASP A 164 -3.94 -8.38 12.74
CA ASP A 164 -5.22 -8.28 13.43
C ASP A 164 -6.18 -7.34 12.69
N GLN A 165 -7.41 -7.79 12.45
CA GLN A 165 -8.48 -7.06 11.77
C GLN A 165 -8.72 -5.62 12.24
N ARG A 166 -8.32 -5.28 13.48
CA ARG A 166 -8.37 -3.90 14.01
C ARG A 166 -7.46 -2.94 13.23
N ALA A 167 -6.44 -3.45 12.55
CA ALA A 167 -5.56 -2.67 11.67
C ALA A 167 -6.17 -2.38 10.29
N SER A 168 -7.18 -3.15 9.87
CA SER A 168 -7.84 -2.99 8.56
C SER A 168 -8.89 -1.89 8.63
N ARG A 169 -8.45 -0.65 8.85
CA ARG A 169 -9.28 0.56 8.97
C ARG A 169 -8.67 1.73 8.20
N ALA A 170 -9.52 2.65 7.75
CA ALA A 170 -9.10 3.81 6.98
C ALA A 170 -8.21 4.79 7.77
N ASP A 171 -8.33 4.82 9.10
CA ASP A 171 -7.60 5.72 10.02
C ASP A 171 -6.38 5.07 10.68
N TYR A 172 -6.14 3.77 10.44
CA TYR A 172 -5.03 3.06 11.07
C TYR A 172 -3.69 3.43 10.43
N ARG A 173 -2.74 3.86 11.27
CA ARG A 173 -1.40 4.29 10.87
C ARG A 173 -0.35 3.47 11.60
N VAL A 174 0.73 3.16 10.90
CA VAL A 174 1.90 2.48 11.47
C VAL A 174 3.16 3.27 11.17
N ARG A 175 4.00 3.44 12.21
CA ARG A 175 5.36 3.97 12.08
C ARG A 175 6.31 2.86 11.65
N MET A 176 7.03 3.05 10.55
CA MET A 176 8.05 2.12 10.10
C MET A 176 9.32 2.85 9.65
N SER A 177 10.48 2.27 9.95
CA SER A 177 11.75 2.77 9.42
C SER A 177 11.77 2.65 7.89
N ALA A 178 12.21 3.69 7.19
CA ALA A 178 12.24 3.75 5.73
C ALA A 178 13.06 2.62 5.07
N ASP A 179 14.01 2.05 5.82
CA ASP A 179 14.89 0.98 5.37
C ASP A 179 14.32 -0.43 5.62
N VAL A 180 13.23 -0.56 6.37
CA VAL A 180 12.65 -1.86 6.70
C VAL A 180 11.99 -2.51 5.49
N THR A 181 12.07 -3.83 5.42
CA THR A 181 11.33 -4.65 4.45
C THR A 181 10.80 -5.90 5.15
N PHE A 182 9.59 -6.36 4.81
CA PHE A 182 9.05 -7.63 5.30
C PHE A 182 7.93 -8.17 4.37
N SER A 183 7.45 -9.39 4.67
CA SER A 183 6.56 -10.20 3.82
C SER A 183 5.15 -9.66 3.61
N LEU A 184 4.77 -8.61 4.31
CA LEU A 184 3.43 -8.03 4.29
C LEU A 184 3.44 -6.53 3.97
N LEU A 185 4.60 -6.00 3.56
CA LEU A 185 4.79 -4.58 3.26
C LEU A 185 5.04 -4.40 1.78
N GLY A 186 4.07 -3.76 1.12
CA GLY A 186 4.10 -3.40 -0.28
C GLY A 186 3.72 -1.94 -0.48
N PHE A 187 3.15 -1.62 -1.64
CA PHE A 187 2.76 -0.25 -1.97
C PHE A 187 1.77 -0.20 -3.14
N ARG A 188 1.19 0.98 -3.29
CA ARG A 188 0.46 1.42 -4.49
C ARG A 188 1.01 2.76 -4.94
N LEU A 189 0.80 3.09 -6.20
CA LEU A 189 1.25 4.37 -6.77
C LEU A 189 0.09 5.35 -6.94
N ALA A 190 0.40 6.63 -6.80
CA ALA A 190 -0.35 7.73 -7.38
C ALA A 190 0.32 8.14 -8.70
N ARG A 191 -0.49 8.75 -9.58
CA ARG A 191 -0.01 9.39 -10.81
C ARG A 191 -0.72 10.73 -10.92
N ASP A 192 0.04 11.79 -11.11
CA ASP A 192 -0.53 13.12 -11.33
C ASP A 192 -1.22 13.17 -12.71
N LEU A 193 -2.25 14.01 -12.82
CA LEU A 193 -2.93 14.29 -14.08
C LEU A 193 -2.38 15.60 -14.65
N GLU A 194 -2.10 15.58 -15.95
CA GLU A 194 -1.77 16.79 -16.73
C GLU A 194 -3.06 17.55 -17.10
#